data_AF-A0A6N3BVF2-F1
#
_entry.id   AF-A0A6N3BVF2-F1
#
_cell.length_a   1.000
_cell.length_b   1.000
_cell.length_c   1.000
_cell.angle_alpha   90.00
_cell.angle_beta   90.00
_cell.angle_gamma   90.00
#
_symmetry.space_group_name_H-M   'P 1'
#
loop_
_entity.id
_entity.type
_entity.pdbx_description
1 polymer ?
#
loop_
_entity_poly.entity_id
_entity_poly.type
_entity_poly.pdbx_seq_one_letter_code
_entity_poly.pdbx_strand_id
1 'polypeptide(L)'
;MEVDVILDNELLPFLYPNILVNYKPGDAITTLAIDEVKDEDNDLKRIKKVYEFVANYINYDDDKVALAKQQYLIPNLDEIINNKKGICFDYASMMTAMLRINHIPARLICGGTDKDEYHSWLEVYVKGQGWVNPDIFMDKDTWTIMDPTFASTKYDYEGKYVETARY
;
A
#
# COMPACT_ATOMS: atom_id res chain seq x y z
N MET A 1 20.45 25.25 -5.09
CA MET A 1 19.26 25.94 -5.60
C MET A 1 18.10 25.40 -4.77
N GLU A 2 17.69 26.13 -3.74
CA GLU A 2 16.49 25.80 -2.99
C GLU A 2 15.29 26.30 -3.80
N VAL A 3 14.37 25.40 -4.08
CA VAL A 3 13.09 25.74 -4.70
C VAL A 3 12.06 25.68 -3.58
N ASP A 4 11.53 26.83 -3.19
CA ASP A 4 10.38 26.90 -2.29
C ASP A 4 9.15 26.41 -3.05
N VAL A 5 8.73 25.18 -2.76
CA VAL A 5 7.49 24.60 -3.30
C VAL A 5 6.40 24.78 -2.25
N ILE A 6 5.51 25.74 -2.47
CA ILE A 6 4.27 25.88 -1.69
C ILE A 6 3.21 25.05 -2.39
N LEU A 7 2.74 23.98 -1.75
CA LEU A 7 1.64 23.17 -2.26
C LEU A 7 0.31 23.85 -1.91
N ASP A 8 -0.57 24.04 -2.90
CA ASP A 8 -1.94 24.52 -2.67
C ASP A 8 -2.76 23.52 -1.81
N ASN A 9 -2.36 22.25 -1.86
CA ASN A 9 -2.94 21.18 -1.05
C ASN A 9 -1.89 20.10 -0.82
N GLU A 10 -1.53 19.89 0.45
CA GLU A 10 -0.52 18.93 0.91
C GLU A 10 -0.85 17.47 0.57
N LEU A 11 -2.11 17.17 0.22
CA LEU A 11 -2.56 15.82 -0.12
C LEU A 11 -2.39 15.47 -1.60
N LEU A 12 -2.20 16.47 -2.48
CA LEU A 12 -2.12 16.24 -3.92
C LEU A 12 -1.06 15.20 -4.31
N PRO A 13 0.18 15.24 -3.79
CA PRO A 13 1.19 14.24 -4.15
C PRO A 13 0.76 12.80 -3.87
N PHE A 14 -0.11 12.61 -2.89
CA PHE A 14 -0.57 11.30 -2.44
C PHE A 14 -1.83 10.82 -3.17
N LEU A 15 -2.24 11.52 -4.23
CA LEU A 15 -3.32 11.13 -5.15
C LEU A 15 -2.81 10.74 -6.54
N TYR A 16 -1.52 10.95 -6.83
CA TYR A 16 -0.94 10.75 -8.16
C TYR A 16 0.08 9.62 -8.18
N PRO A 17 0.31 9.01 -9.36
CA PRO A 17 1.33 7.99 -9.53
C PRO A 17 2.74 8.56 -9.31
N ASN A 18 3.66 7.69 -8.90
CA ASN A 18 5.09 7.96 -8.80
C ASN A 18 5.87 6.70 -9.24
N ILE A 19 7.21 6.70 -9.12
CA ILE A 19 8.03 5.58 -9.56
C ILE A 19 7.74 4.25 -8.82
N LEU A 20 7.29 4.32 -7.56
CA LEU A 20 6.99 3.14 -6.74
C LEU A 20 5.52 2.70 -6.85
N VAL A 21 4.65 3.62 -7.26
CA VAL A 21 3.21 3.42 -7.46
C VAL A 21 2.88 3.92 -8.87
N ASN A 22 3.37 3.20 -9.87
CA ASN A 22 3.38 3.66 -11.26
C ASN A 22 2.20 3.08 -12.04
N TYR A 23 1.22 3.92 -12.33
CA TYR A 23 0.06 3.60 -13.16
C TYR A 23 -0.32 4.79 -14.05
N LYS A 24 -0.97 4.51 -15.18
CA LYS A 24 -1.52 5.51 -16.11
C LYS A 24 -2.98 5.16 -16.46
N PRO A 25 -3.76 6.14 -16.96
CA PRO A 25 -5.10 5.89 -17.45
C PRO A 25 -5.13 4.75 -18.49
N GLY A 26 -5.98 3.76 -18.27
CA GLY A 26 -6.14 2.59 -19.15
C GLY A 26 -5.34 1.35 -18.74
N ASP A 27 -4.46 1.44 -17.73
CA ASP A 27 -3.80 0.25 -17.17
C ASP A 27 -4.81 -0.67 -16.48
N ALA A 28 -4.51 -1.97 -16.42
CA ALA A 28 -5.40 -2.97 -15.82
C ALA A 28 -5.76 -2.64 -14.36
N ILE A 29 -4.82 -2.06 -13.60
CA ILE A 29 -5.04 -1.64 -12.21
C ILE A 29 -6.13 -0.57 -12.10
N THR A 30 -6.33 0.27 -13.12
CA THR A 30 -7.34 1.35 -13.08
C THR A 30 -8.75 0.80 -13.07
N THR A 31 -9.04 -0.14 -13.98
CA THR A 31 -10.33 -0.85 -14.00
C THR A 31 -10.53 -1.67 -12.74
N LEU A 32 -9.50 -2.43 -12.33
CA LEU A 32 -9.57 -3.28 -11.15
C LEU A 32 -9.87 -2.49 -9.88
N ALA A 33 -9.20 -1.36 -9.69
CA ALA A 33 -9.40 -0.48 -8.53
C ALA A 33 -10.82 0.07 -8.44
N ILE A 34 -11.40 0.48 -9.57
CA ILE A 34 -12.75 1.05 -9.63
C ILE A 34 -13.79 -0.05 -9.42
N ASP A 35 -13.62 -1.19 -10.09
CA ASP A 35 -14.59 -2.29 -10.04
C ASP A 35 -14.70 -2.92 -8.66
N GLU A 36 -13.58 -3.02 -7.92
CA GLU A 36 -13.54 -3.67 -6.61
C GLU A 36 -14.37 -2.92 -5.56
N VAL A 37 -14.51 -1.60 -5.70
CA VAL A 37 -15.16 -0.74 -4.70
C VAL A 37 -16.41 -0.02 -5.20
N LYS A 38 -16.88 -0.33 -6.41
CA LYS A 38 -17.99 0.36 -7.07
C LYS A 38 -19.31 0.36 -6.27
N ASP A 39 -19.51 -0.66 -5.45
CA ASP A 39 -20.72 -0.82 -4.63
C ASP A 39 -20.60 -0.18 -3.24
N GLU A 40 -19.43 0.39 -2.91
CA GLU A 40 -19.16 0.99 -1.60
C GLU A 40 -19.49 2.48 -1.55
N ASP A 41 -20.22 2.86 -0.50
CA ASP A 41 -20.81 4.19 -0.32
C ASP A 41 -19.93 5.19 0.46
N ASN A 42 -18.81 4.74 1.03
CA ASN A 42 -17.90 5.62 1.78
C ASN A 42 -16.45 5.11 1.78
N ASP A 43 -15.51 6.03 2.01
CA ASP A 43 -14.07 5.77 1.93
C ASP A 43 -13.59 4.68 2.88
N LEU A 44 -14.14 4.56 4.10
CA LEU A 44 -13.72 3.52 5.05
C LEU A 44 -14.04 2.11 4.54
N LYS A 45 -15.22 1.94 3.94
CA LYS A 45 -15.58 0.65 3.32
C LYS A 45 -14.71 0.37 2.09
N ARG A 46 -14.41 1.37 1.26
CA ARG A 46 -13.49 1.25 0.12
C ARG A 46 -12.09 0.82 0.55
N ILE A 47 -11.55 1.47 1.59
CA ILE A 47 -10.23 1.15 2.16
C ILE A 47 -10.20 -0.29 2.62
N LYS A 48 -11.20 -0.70 3.42
CA LYS A 48 -11.33 -2.08 3.89
C LYS A 48 -11.41 -3.07 2.73
N LYS A 49 -12.24 -2.78 1.73
CA LYS A 49 -12.45 -3.66 0.58
C LYS A 49 -11.17 -3.84 -0.24
N VAL A 50 -10.45 -2.74 -0.52
CA VAL A 50 -9.15 -2.79 -1.22
C VAL A 50 -8.13 -3.59 -0.41
N TYR A 51 -8.08 -3.39 0.92
CA TYR A 51 -7.18 -4.14 1.80
C TYR A 51 -7.46 -5.65 1.73
N GLU A 52 -8.71 -6.06 1.95
CA GLU A 52 -9.12 -7.47 1.87
C GLU A 52 -8.84 -8.04 0.47
N PHE A 53 -9.08 -7.26 -0.58
CA PHE A 53 -8.79 -7.68 -1.95
C PHE A 53 -7.30 -7.95 -2.15
N VAL A 54 -6.43 -6.98 -1.87
CA VAL A 54 -4.97 -7.10 -2.11
C VAL A 54 -4.36 -8.24 -1.29
N ALA A 55 -4.74 -8.35 -0.01
CA ALA A 55 -4.27 -9.43 0.87
C ALA A 55 -4.66 -10.82 0.38
N ASN A 56 -5.80 -10.97 -0.31
CA ASN A 56 -6.25 -12.24 -0.87
C ASN A 56 -5.85 -12.46 -2.35
N TYR A 57 -5.51 -11.39 -3.07
CA TYR A 57 -5.24 -11.43 -4.50
C TYR A 57 -3.79 -11.84 -4.80
N ILE A 58 -2.85 -11.37 -3.99
CA ILE A 58 -1.41 -11.63 -4.17
C ILE A 58 -1.00 -12.81 -3.28
N ASN A 59 -0.19 -13.72 -3.83
CA ASN A 59 0.50 -14.76 -3.08
C ASN A 59 1.93 -14.31 -2.77
N TYR A 60 2.43 -14.62 -1.57
CA TYR A 60 3.81 -14.26 -1.23
C TYR A 60 4.82 -15.00 -2.11
N ASP A 61 5.85 -14.27 -2.59
CA ASP A 61 6.85 -14.78 -3.53
C ASP A 61 8.25 -14.89 -2.89
N ASP A 62 8.54 -16.06 -2.34
CA ASP A 62 9.83 -16.34 -1.67
C ASP A 62 11.04 -16.25 -2.63
N ASP A 63 10.85 -16.59 -3.90
CA ASP A 63 11.92 -16.49 -4.92
C ASP A 63 12.26 -15.02 -5.17
N LYS A 64 11.25 -14.16 -5.24
CA LYS A 64 11.42 -12.71 -5.38
C LYS A 64 12.05 -12.09 -4.13
N VAL A 65 11.82 -12.62 -2.92
CA VAL A 65 12.53 -12.20 -1.70
C VAL A 65 14.03 -12.49 -1.81
N ALA A 66 14.42 -13.68 -2.29
CA ALA A 66 15.82 -14.03 -2.45
C ALA A 66 16.54 -13.11 -3.45
N LEU A 67 15.82 -12.67 -4.49
CA LEU A 67 16.30 -11.69 -5.45
C LEU A 67 16.40 -10.27 -4.86
N ALA A 68 15.42 -9.85 -4.07
CA ALA A 68 15.39 -8.53 -3.41
C ALA A 68 16.56 -8.34 -2.42
N LYS A 69 17.13 -9.42 -1.88
CA LYS A 69 18.34 -9.37 -1.06
C LYS A 69 19.61 -9.06 -1.85
N GLN A 70 19.60 -9.26 -3.16
CA GLN A 70 20.76 -9.09 -4.05
C GLN A 70 20.70 -7.80 -4.87
N GLN A 71 19.49 -7.30 -5.13
CA GLN A 71 19.27 -6.10 -5.93
C GLN A 71 18.03 -5.33 -5.49
N TYR A 72 18.02 -4.03 -5.80
CA TYR A 72 16.84 -3.20 -5.58
C TYR A 72 15.76 -3.54 -6.63
N LEU A 73 14.55 -3.85 -6.16
CA LEU A 73 13.39 -4.14 -7.01
C LEU A 73 12.41 -2.96 -6.96
N ILE A 74 11.87 -2.59 -8.12
CA ILE A 74 10.77 -1.63 -8.22
C ILE A 74 9.49 -2.41 -8.51
N PRO A 75 8.38 -2.16 -7.80
CA PRO A 75 7.10 -2.82 -8.06
C PRO A 75 6.62 -2.57 -9.48
N ASN A 76 6.05 -3.60 -10.10
CA ASN A 76 5.45 -3.53 -11.42
C ASN A 76 4.00 -4.02 -11.32
N LEU A 77 3.04 -3.08 -11.37
CA LEU A 77 1.62 -3.38 -11.17
C LEU A 77 1.06 -4.36 -12.21
N ASP A 78 1.51 -4.27 -13.47
CA ASP A 78 1.09 -5.21 -14.51
C ASP A 78 1.62 -6.63 -14.23
N GLU A 79 2.85 -6.75 -13.77
CA GLU A 79 3.44 -8.03 -13.38
C GLU A 79 2.70 -8.63 -12.17
N ILE A 80 2.40 -7.82 -11.16
CA ILE A 80 1.65 -8.25 -9.97
C ILE A 80 0.25 -8.73 -10.35
N ILE A 81 -0.46 -7.99 -11.21
CA ILE A 81 -1.80 -8.37 -11.68
C ILE A 81 -1.78 -9.70 -12.43
N ASN A 82 -0.79 -9.89 -13.32
CA ASN A 82 -0.70 -11.07 -14.17
C ASN A 82 -0.24 -12.31 -13.40
N ASN A 83 0.79 -12.17 -12.55
CA ASN A 83 1.42 -13.28 -11.86
C ASN A 83 0.76 -13.59 -10.50
N LYS A 84 0.04 -12.61 -9.93
CA LYS A 84 -0.59 -12.69 -8.61
C LYS A 84 0.38 -13.11 -7.52
N LYS A 85 1.61 -12.61 -7.64
CA LYS A 85 2.75 -12.93 -6.78
C LYS A 85 3.55 -11.66 -6.50
N GLY A 86 4.04 -11.54 -5.27
CA GLY A 86 4.83 -10.39 -4.87
C GLY A 86 5.34 -10.48 -3.43
N ILE A 87 6.11 -9.47 -3.05
CA ILE A 87 6.65 -9.27 -1.70
C ILE A 87 6.03 -8.01 -1.08
N CYS A 88 6.35 -7.68 0.18
CA CYS A 88 5.75 -6.54 0.90
C CYS A 88 5.67 -5.24 0.08
N PHE A 89 6.69 -4.96 -0.72
CA PHE A 89 6.72 -3.79 -1.59
C PHE A 89 5.65 -3.80 -2.69
N ASP A 90 5.38 -4.97 -3.27
CA ASP A 90 4.36 -5.16 -4.31
C ASP A 90 2.95 -5.00 -3.74
N TYR A 91 2.70 -5.55 -2.55
CA TYR A 91 1.41 -5.40 -1.87
C TYR A 91 1.13 -3.93 -1.54
N ALA A 92 2.10 -3.25 -0.91
CA ALA A 92 1.99 -1.83 -0.56
C ALA A 92 1.80 -0.95 -1.81
N SER A 93 2.51 -1.25 -2.91
CA SER A 93 2.37 -0.55 -4.19
C SER A 93 0.98 -0.73 -4.80
N MET A 94 0.50 -1.97 -4.90
CA MET A 94 -0.81 -2.27 -5.49
C MET A 94 -1.94 -1.63 -4.68
N MET A 95 -1.92 -1.77 -3.35
CA MET A 95 -2.92 -1.16 -2.48
C MET A 95 -2.90 0.37 -2.58
N THR A 96 -1.72 0.98 -2.55
CA THR A 96 -1.59 2.44 -2.71
C THR A 96 -2.15 2.90 -4.06
N ALA A 97 -1.86 2.19 -5.15
CA ALA A 97 -2.41 2.51 -6.47
C ALA A 97 -3.94 2.48 -6.45
N MET A 98 -4.54 1.41 -5.94
CA MET A 98 -6.00 1.25 -5.91
C MET A 98 -6.68 2.36 -5.09
N LEU A 99 -6.09 2.77 -3.96
CA LEU A 99 -6.62 3.87 -3.15
C LEU A 99 -6.52 5.21 -3.88
N ARG A 100 -5.35 5.52 -4.46
CA ARG A 100 -5.14 6.78 -5.20
C ARG A 100 -6.09 6.91 -6.39
N ILE A 101 -6.32 5.82 -7.12
CA ILE A 101 -7.28 5.76 -8.25
C ILE A 101 -8.70 6.07 -7.79
N ASN A 102 -9.07 5.65 -6.57
CA ASN A 102 -10.36 5.95 -5.95
C ASN A 102 -10.38 7.30 -5.20
N HIS A 103 -9.42 8.18 -5.47
CA HIS A 103 -9.28 9.52 -4.88
C HIS A 103 -9.09 9.52 -3.35
N ILE A 104 -8.54 8.44 -2.80
CA ILE A 104 -8.21 8.34 -1.39
C ILE A 104 -6.69 8.58 -1.26
N PRO A 105 -6.24 9.66 -0.59
CA PRO A 105 -4.82 9.94 -0.48
C PRO A 105 -4.12 8.84 0.32
N ALA A 106 -3.08 8.25 -0.25
CA ALA A 106 -2.31 7.18 0.37
C ALA A 106 -0.82 7.35 0.06
N ARG A 107 0.03 7.03 1.03
CA ARG A 107 1.49 7.08 0.89
C ARG A 107 2.10 5.71 1.16
N LEU A 108 3.03 5.29 0.31
CA LEU A 108 3.80 4.08 0.49
C LEU A 108 5.00 4.40 1.37
N ILE A 109 5.20 3.62 2.41
CA ILE A 109 6.29 3.81 3.36
C ILE A 109 7.22 2.61 3.29
N CYS A 110 8.52 2.89 3.26
CA CYS A 110 9.57 1.89 3.32
C CYS A 110 10.38 2.09 4.61
N GLY A 111 10.77 0.98 5.23
CA GLY A 111 11.45 1.01 6.51
C GLY A 111 12.04 -0.35 6.90
N GLY A 112 12.42 -0.46 8.16
CA GLY A 112 12.79 -1.72 8.79
C GLY A 112 11.74 -2.14 9.82
N THR A 113 11.68 -3.43 10.13
CA THR A 113 11.05 -3.96 11.33
C THR A 113 12.10 -4.09 12.44
N ASP A 114 11.66 -4.24 13.70
CA ASP A 114 12.56 -4.49 14.84
C ASP A 114 13.32 -5.84 14.78
N LYS A 115 13.08 -6.64 13.73
CA LYS A 115 13.78 -7.88 13.41
C LYS A 115 14.88 -7.69 12.34
N ASP A 116 15.28 -6.45 12.05
CA ASP A 116 16.23 -6.10 10.99
C ASP A 116 15.78 -6.54 9.57
N GLU A 117 14.47 -6.64 9.34
CA GLU A 117 13.92 -6.95 8.03
C GLU A 117 13.40 -5.68 7.33
N TYR A 118 13.80 -5.47 6.08
CA TYR A 118 13.25 -4.39 5.27
C TYR A 118 11.78 -4.66 4.96
N HIS A 119 10.93 -3.67 5.20
CA HIS A 119 9.49 -3.82 5.07
C HIS A 119 8.84 -2.58 4.46
N SER A 120 7.71 -2.80 3.79
CA SER A 120 6.93 -1.75 3.15
C SER A 120 5.48 -1.84 3.57
N TRP A 121 4.92 -0.73 4.01
CA TRP A 121 3.52 -0.57 4.37
C TRP A 121 2.97 0.68 3.70
N LEU A 122 1.75 1.09 4.02
CA LEU A 122 1.18 2.34 3.53
C LEU A 122 0.45 3.07 4.64
N GLU A 123 0.21 4.36 4.51
CA GLU A 123 -0.72 5.12 5.34
C GLU A 123 -1.82 5.74 4.47
N VAL A 124 -3.01 5.91 5.04
CA VAL A 124 -4.18 6.43 4.34
C VAL A 124 -4.71 7.67 5.02
N TYR A 125 -5.01 8.72 4.27
CA TYR A 125 -5.61 9.92 4.83
C TYR A 125 -7.14 9.79 4.89
N VAL A 126 -7.70 9.88 6.10
CA VAL A 126 -9.14 9.87 6.34
C VAL A 126 -9.60 11.28 6.70
N LYS A 127 -10.57 11.82 5.95
CA LYS A 127 -11.10 13.16 6.19
C LYS A 127 -11.66 13.30 7.61
N GLY A 128 -11.18 14.31 8.33
CA GLY A 128 -11.58 14.58 9.72
C GLY A 128 -10.79 13.81 10.78
N GLN A 129 -9.97 12.84 10.37
CA GLN A 129 -9.10 12.06 11.27
C GLN A 129 -7.61 12.30 10.99
N GLY A 130 -7.22 12.56 9.74
CA GLY A 130 -5.84 12.76 9.33
C GLY A 130 -5.22 11.48 8.73
N TRP A 131 -3.89 11.39 8.79
CA TRP A 131 -3.17 10.19 8.37
C TRP A 131 -3.41 9.05 9.36
N VAL A 132 -3.97 7.95 8.86
CA VAL A 132 -4.26 6.74 9.61
C VAL A 132 -3.23 5.70 9.22
N ASN A 133 -2.46 5.27 10.21
CA ASN A 133 -1.49 4.19 10.06
C ASN A 133 -2.22 2.85 10.00
N PRO A 134 -1.66 1.85 9.31
CA PRO A 134 -2.11 0.49 9.27
C PRO A 134 -2.48 -0.12 10.62
N ASP A 135 -1.90 0.30 11.74
CA ASP A 135 -2.23 -0.12 13.12
C ASP A 135 -3.74 -0.11 13.51
N ILE A 136 -4.62 0.44 12.67
CA ILE A 136 -5.97 0.88 13.06
C ILE A 136 -7.11 0.10 12.36
N PHE A 137 -6.86 -0.93 11.53
CA PHE A 137 -7.95 -1.62 10.82
C PHE A 137 -8.14 -3.12 11.12
N MET A 138 -9.20 -3.37 11.91
CA MET A 138 -10.00 -4.59 12.13
C MET A 138 -9.59 -5.60 13.24
N ASP A 139 -10.01 -5.34 14.47
CA ASP A 139 -11.04 -6.14 15.17
C ASP A 139 -11.69 -5.28 16.29
N LYS A 140 -12.91 -5.61 16.70
CA LYS A 140 -13.70 -4.80 17.67
C LYS A 140 -13.11 -4.76 19.08
N ASP A 141 -12.12 -5.58 19.41
CA ASP A 141 -11.54 -5.63 20.77
C ASP A 141 -10.01 -5.85 20.81
N THR A 142 -9.31 -5.82 19.66
CA THR A 142 -7.83 -5.91 19.62
C THR A 142 -7.29 -5.18 18.38
N TRP A 143 -6.28 -4.34 18.59
CA TRP A 143 -5.75 -3.38 17.61
C TRP A 143 -4.47 -3.93 16.96
N THR A 144 -4.46 -4.20 15.66
CA THR A 144 -3.26 -4.66 14.92
C THR A 144 -3.15 -4.09 13.50
N ILE A 145 -1.93 -4.14 12.97
CA ILE A 145 -1.37 -3.49 11.77
C ILE A 145 -1.95 -4.02 10.43
N MET A 146 -2.32 -3.12 9.52
CA MET A 146 -2.73 -3.32 8.13
C MET A 146 -1.49 -3.43 7.23
N ASP A 147 -0.71 -4.47 7.48
CA ASP A 147 0.23 -4.99 6.51
C ASP A 147 -0.47 -6.10 5.72
N PRO A 148 -0.90 -5.85 4.47
CA PRO A 148 -1.57 -6.86 3.66
C PRO A 148 -0.69 -8.11 3.43
N THR A 149 0.63 -8.01 3.64
CA THR A 149 1.59 -9.12 3.59
C THR A 149 1.49 -10.02 4.82
N PHE A 150 1.56 -9.45 6.02
CA PHE A 150 1.32 -10.21 7.25
C PHE A 150 -0.12 -10.73 7.33
N ALA A 151 -1.09 -9.97 6.81
CA ALA A 151 -2.47 -10.42 6.69
C ALA A 151 -2.62 -11.63 5.75
N SER A 152 -1.98 -11.61 4.58
CA SER A 152 -2.03 -12.72 3.62
C SER A 152 -1.34 -13.98 4.16
N THR A 153 -0.26 -13.80 4.94
CA THR A 153 0.51 -14.89 5.53
C THR A 153 -0.02 -15.34 6.91
N LYS A 154 -1.05 -14.69 7.46
CA LYS A 154 -1.57 -14.89 8.83
C LYS A 154 -0.48 -14.81 9.91
N TYR A 155 0.55 -14.01 9.66
CA TYR A 155 1.66 -13.83 10.58
C TYR A 155 1.30 -12.74 11.59
N ASP A 156 1.25 -13.09 12.87
CA ASP A 156 0.94 -12.15 13.96
C ASP A 156 2.25 -11.47 14.40
N TYR A 157 2.52 -10.27 13.88
CA TYR A 157 3.71 -9.50 14.21
C TYR A 157 3.40 -8.42 15.25
N GLU A 158 3.95 -8.58 16.46
CA GLU A 158 3.77 -7.65 17.60
C GLU A 158 4.94 -6.66 17.79
N GLY A 159 5.87 -6.58 16.82
CA GLY A 159 7.07 -5.76 16.93
C GLY A 159 6.91 -4.30 16.48
N LYS A 160 7.99 -3.51 16.55
CA LYS A 160 8.00 -2.09 16.14
C LYS A 160 8.47 -1.90 14.70
N TYR A 161 7.77 -1.02 13.96
CA TYR A 161 8.22 -0.53 12.66
C TYR A 161 9.12 0.70 12.82
N VAL A 162 10.17 0.77 11.99
CA VAL A 162 11.10 1.90 11.90
C VAL A 162 11.05 2.46 10.49
N GLU A 163 10.37 3.59 10.34
CA GLU A 163 10.26 4.30 9.06
C GLU A 163 11.60 4.88 8.61
N THR A 164 11.91 4.75 7.31
CA THR A 164 13.09 5.39 6.70
C THR A 164 12.75 6.34 5.56
N ALA A 165 11.65 6.11 4.83
CA ALA A 165 11.22 6.99 3.74
C ALA A 165 9.70 6.92 3.43
N ARG A 166 9.16 8.04 2.92
CA ARG A 166 7.74 8.21 2.50
C ARG A 166 7.66 8.56 1.01
N TYR A 167 6.79 7.87 0.27
CA TYR A 167 6.62 8.03 -1.18
C TYR A 167 5.17 8.12 -1.63
#